data_AF-A0A9D1N8Z1-F1
#
_entry.id   AF-A0A9D1N8Z1-F1
#
_cell.length_a   1.000
_cell.length_b   1.000
_cell.length_c   1.000
_cell.angle_alpha   90.00
_cell.angle_beta   90.00
_cell.angle_gamma   90.00
#
_symmetry.space_group_name_H-M   'P 1'
#
loop_
_entity.id
_entity.type
_entity.pdbx_description
1 polymer ?
#
loop_
_entity_poly.entity_id
_entity_poly.type
_entity_poly.pdbx_seq_one_letter_code
_entity_poly.pdbx_strand_id
1 'polypeptide(L)'
;MEHTLYACELPYPEVEAAPCLADAKLLMPDYGGPQGELTAVTTYCFQHYITSASRPELAEALAGIAKVEMRHHALLGETVFKLGGYPVMGGRTYWNGSFADYTLSPEKFLARDIHAEEAAILAYERTVLALRTESVKLLIERIILDEELHIKLLRDLIASL
;
A
#
# COMPACT_ATOMS: atom_id res chain seq x y z
N MET A 1 -18.83 8.85 -3.76
CA MET A 1 -17.56 8.16 -3.49
C MET A 1 -17.81 6.69 -3.72
N GLU A 2 -17.01 6.03 -4.54
CA GLU A 2 -17.14 4.60 -4.78
C GLU A 2 -16.73 3.89 -3.48
N HIS A 3 -17.70 3.28 -2.78
CA HIS A 3 -17.42 2.44 -1.63
C HIS A 3 -16.79 1.16 -2.18
N THR A 4 -15.51 0.94 -1.90
CA THR A 4 -14.85 -0.32 -2.23
C THR A 4 -14.96 -1.25 -1.03
N LEU A 5 -15.22 -2.53 -1.27
CA LEU A 5 -15.22 -3.56 -0.21
C LEU A 5 -13.83 -3.75 0.44
N TYR A 6 -12.81 -3.12 -0.13
CA TYR A 6 -11.39 -3.32 0.16
C TYR A 6 -10.76 -2.14 0.90
N ALA A 7 -11.49 -1.05 1.16
CA ALA A 7 -11.01 0.08 1.95
C ALA A 7 -12.01 0.43 3.06
N CYS A 8 -11.52 0.95 4.16
CA CYS A 8 -12.32 1.49 5.24
C CYS A 8 -13.21 2.66 4.73
N GLU A 9 -14.39 2.81 5.34
CA GLU A 9 -15.39 3.78 4.88
C GLU A 9 -15.01 5.24 5.17
N LEU A 10 -14.05 5.45 6.08
CA LEU A 10 -13.60 6.78 6.45
C LEU A 10 -12.90 7.46 5.25
N PRO A 11 -13.17 8.76 4.99
CA PRO A 11 -12.48 9.47 3.92
C PRO A 11 -11.00 9.68 4.27
N TYR A 12 -10.15 9.77 3.24
CA TYR A 12 -8.77 10.23 3.44
C TYR A 12 -8.76 11.72 3.76
N PRO A 13 -8.01 12.15 4.80
CA PRO A 13 -7.92 13.56 5.14
C PRO A 13 -7.13 14.33 4.07
N GLU A 14 -7.43 15.62 3.93
CA GLU A 14 -6.62 16.51 3.11
C GLU A 14 -5.29 16.81 3.80
N VAL A 15 -4.20 16.77 3.03
CA VAL A 15 -2.88 17.19 3.50
C VAL A 15 -2.69 18.67 3.22
N GLU A 16 -2.35 19.42 4.27
CA GLU A 16 -2.00 20.84 4.18
C GLU A 16 -0.73 21.04 3.34
N ALA A 17 -0.78 21.99 2.40
CA ALA A 17 0.35 22.32 1.56
C ALA A 17 1.36 23.20 2.32
N ALA A 18 2.20 22.56 3.14
CA ALA A 18 3.31 23.19 3.85
C ALA A 18 4.63 22.48 3.52
N PRO A 19 5.63 23.15 2.92
CA PRO A 19 6.90 22.51 2.59
C PRO A 19 7.61 21.95 3.83
N CYS A 20 7.92 20.65 3.81
CA CYS A 20 8.71 19.96 4.82
C CYS A 20 9.50 18.82 4.16
N LEU A 21 10.69 19.13 3.63
CA LEU A 21 11.54 18.14 2.94
C LEU A 21 11.98 16.98 3.84
N ALA A 22 12.00 17.17 5.16
CA ALA A 22 12.31 16.10 6.11
C ALA A 22 11.20 15.04 6.09
N ASP A 23 9.94 15.47 6.20
CA ASP A 23 8.78 14.59 6.16
C ASP A 23 8.63 13.94 4.77
N ALA A 24 8.86 14.70 3.69
CA ALA A 24 8.84 14.15 2.33
C ALA A 24 9.79 12.96 2.17
N LYS A 25 10.99 13.01 2.77
CA LYS A 25 11.98 11.92 2.72
C LYS A 25 11.56 10.70 3.54
N LEU A 26 10.81 10.91 4.63
CA LEU A 26 10.31 9.82 5.47
C LEU A 26 9.25 9.00 4.72
N LEU A 27 8.48 9.61 3.82
CA LEU A 27 7.45 8.92 3.03
C LEU A 27 8.01 8.11 1.84
N MET A 28 9.23 8.39 1.37
CA MET A 28 9.77 7.77 0.16
C MET A 28 9.84 6.23 0.21
N PRO A 29 10.26 5.58 1.33
CA PRO A 29 10.23 4.13 1.44
C PRO A 29 8.82 3.54 1.31
N ASP A 30 7.84 4.19 1.92
CA ASP A 30 6.44 3.74 1.90
C ASP A 30 5.81 3.98 0.52
N TYR A 31 6.14 5.10 -0.15
CA TYR A 31 5.67 5.42 -1.50
C TYR A 31 6.19 4.46 -2.59
N GLY A 32 7.52 4.36 -2.73
CA GLY A 32 8.16 3.74 -3.90
C GLY A 32 9.28 2.79 -3.56
N GLY A 33 9.42 2.40 -2.29
CA GLY A 33 10.44 1.47 -1.84
C GLY A 33 10.13 0.00 -2.16
N PRO A 34 11.07 -0.92 -1.89
CA PRO A 34 10.88 -2.35 -2.12
C PRO A 34 9.71 -2.96 -1.34
N GLN A 35 9.32 -2.37 -0.22
CA GLN A 35 8.18 -2.80 0.62
C GLN A 35 7.09 -1.72 0.65
N GLY A 36 7.09 -0.80 -0.32
CA GLY A 36 6.14 0.29 -0.40
C GLY A 36 4.98 0.00 -1.36
N GLU A 37 4.10 0.99 -1.49
CA GLU A 37 2.85 0.91 -2.24
C GLU A 37 3.03 0.49 -3.70
N LEU A 38 4.08 0.97 -4.37
CA LEU A 38 4.36 0.55 -5.75
C LEU A 38 4.65 -0.96 -5.86
N THR A 39 5.31 -1.55 -4.87
CA THR A 39 5.52 -2.99 -4.82
C THR A 39 4.21 -3.73 -4.54
N ALA A 40 3.38 -3.23 -3.61
CA ALA A 40 2.09 -3.84 -3.29
C ALA A 40 1.17 -3.87 -4.51
N VAL A 41 0.99 -2.72 -5.19
CA VAL A 41 0.21 -2.60 -6.44
C VAL A 41 0.64 -3.64 -7.46
N THR A 42 1.94 -3.74 -7.73
CA THR A 42 2.47 -4.62 -8.79
C THR A 42 2.41 -6.09 -8.40
N THR A 43 2.57 -6.40 -7.12
CA THR A 43 2.41 -7.76 -6.56
C THR A 43 0.98 -8.25 -6.69
N TYR A 44 0.00 -7.48 -6.22
CA TYR A 44 -1.41 -7.84 -6.33
C TYR A 44 -1.90 -7.91 -7.78
N CYS A 45 -1.41 -7.01 -8.65
CA CYS A 45 -1.66 -7.12 -10.10
C CYS A 45 -1.18 -8.45 -10.67
N PHE A 46 0.07 -8.84 -10.37
CA PHE A 46 0.62 -10.11 -10.86
C PHE A 46 -0.20 -11.31 -10.37
N GLN A 47 -0.50 -11.35 -9.07
CA GLN A 47 -1.27 -12.44 -8.46
C GLN A 47 -2.70 -12.52 -9.03
N HIS A 48 -3.35 -11.38 -9.26
CA HIS A 48 -4.62 -11.31 -9.98
C HIS A 48 -4.53 -11.95 -11.37
N TYR A 49 -3.50 -11.62 -12.16
CA TYR A 49 -3.34 -12.16 -13.51
C TYR A 49 -3.23 -13.69 -13.51
N ILE A 50 -2.42 -14.26 -12.61
CA ILE A 50 -2.16 -15.71 -12.58
C ILE A 50 -3.31 -16.52 -11.96
N THR A 51 -4.24 -15.89 -11.25
CA THR A 51 -5.40 -16.55 -10.63
C THR A 51 -6.70 -16.36 -11.40
N SER A 52 -6.79 -15.35 -12.28
CA SER A 52 -8.00 -14.98 -13.03
C SER A 52 -8.76 -16.14 -13.68
N ALA A 53 -8.05 -17.10 -14.28
CA ALA A 53 -8.67 -18.23 -14.97
C ALA A 53 -9.07 -19.39 -14.04
N SER A 54 -8.39 -19.55 -12.91
CA SER A 54 -8.52 -20.74 -12.04
C SER A 54 -9.29 -20.47 -10.75
N ARG A 55 -9.27 -19.22 -10.25
CA ARG A 55 -9.88 -18.78 -9.00
C ARG A 55 -10.41 -17.34 -9.16
N PRO A 56 -11.52 -17.13 -9.88
CA PRO A 56 -12.01 -15.80 -10.24
C PRO A 56 -12.36 -14.92 -9.02
N GLU A 57 -12.94 -15.50 -7.96
CA GLU A 57 -13.28 -14.76 -6.72
C GLU A 57 -12.02 -14.24 -6.01
N LEU A 58 -10.98 -15.09 -5.92
CA LEU A 58 -9.66 -14.68 -5.40
C LEU A 58 -9.06 -13.57 -6.27
N ALA A 59 -9.10 -13.74 -7.59
CA ALA A 59 -8.57 -12.76 -8.52
C ALA A 59 -9.30 -11.40 -8.40
N GLU A 60 -10.61 -11.40 -8.21
CA GLU A 60 -11.39 -10.19 -7.99
C GLU A 60 -10.99 -9.48 -6.69
N ALA A 61 -10.80 -10.23 -5.60
CA ALA A 61 -10.36 -9.68 -4.33
C ALA A 61 -8.96 -9.03 -4.42
N LEU A 62 -8.01 -9.73 -5.05
CA LEU A 62 -6.65 -9.22 -5.28
C LEU A 62 -6.66 -7.94 -6.14
N ALA A 63 -7.49 -7.89 -7.18
CA ALA A 63 -7.65 -6.68 -7.98
C ALA A 63 -8.32 -5.53 -7.19
N GLY A 64 -9.20 -5.87 -6.25
CA GLY A 64 -9.80 -4.94 -5.31
C GLY A 64 -8.76 -4.25 -4.41
N ILE A 65 -7.93 -5.06 -3.76
CA ILE A 65 -6.81 -4.59 -2.92
C ILE A 65 -5.83 -3.76 -3.76
N ALA A 66 -5.42 -4.24 -4.93
CA ALA A 66 -4.50 -3.51 -5.81
C ALA A 66 -4.96 -2.08 -6.17
N LYS A 67 -6.29 -1.86 -6.29
CA LYS A 67 -6.84 -0.52 -6.55
C LYS A 67 -6.73 0.39 -5.33
N VAL A 68 -6.84 -0.15 -4.12
CA VAL A 68 -6.65 0.58 -2.88
C VAL A 68 -5.17 0.96 -2.72
N GLU A 69 -4.23 0.04 -2.97
CA GLU A 69 -2.80 0.37 -2.98
C GLU A 69 -2.42 1.41 -4.02
N MET A 70 -3.07 1.38 -5.19
CA MET A 70 -2.84 2.41 -6.21
C MET A 70 -3.29 3.78 -5.72
N ARG A 71 -4.33 3.83 -4.87
CA ARG A 71 -4.79 5.05 -4.22
C ARG A 71 -3.82 5.49 -3.11
N HIS A 72 -3.32 4.57 -2.29
CA HIS A 72 -2.28 4.86 -1.30
C HIS A 72 -1.03 5.44 -1.96
N HIS A 73 -0.53 4.78 -3.02
CA HIS A 73 0.58 5.26 -3.82
C HIS A 73 0.36 6.69 -4.34
N ALA A 74 -0.85 6.98 -4.87
CA ALA A 74 -1.19 8.32 -5.34
C ALA A 74 -1.19 9.36 -4.21
N LEU A 75 -1.83 9.04 -3.08
CA LEU A 75 -1.89 9.92 -1.90
C LEU A 75 -0.50 10.24 -1.35
N LEU A 76 0.39 9.23 -1.25
CA LEU A 76 1.76 9.42 -0.80
C LEU A 76 2.58 10.23 -1.82
N GLY A 77 2.47 9.92 -3.11
CA GLY A 77 3.21 10.63 -4.15
C GLY A 77 2.82 12.11 -4.25
N GLU A 78 1.52 12.41 -4.19
CA GLU A 78 1.02 13.78 -4.12
C GLU A 78 1.48 14.50 -2.85
N THR A 79 1.48 13.80 -1.71
CA THR A 79 1.94 14.34 -0.43
C THR A 79 3.43 14.65 -0.46
N VAL A 80 4.27 13.76 -0.97
CA VAL A 80 5.71 13.99 -1.18
C VAL A 80 5.93 15.28 -1.98
N PHE A 81 5.16 15.47 -3.06
CA PHE A 81 5.26 16.68 -3.87
C PHE A 81 4.79 17.95 -3.13
N LYS A 82 3.65 17.89 -2.41
CA LYS A 82 3.15 19.00 -1.58
C LYS A 82 4.14 19.44 -0.51
N LEU A 83 4.90 18.50 0.06
CA LEU A 83 5.95 18.76 1.04
C LEU A 83 7.26 19.31 0.42
N GLY A 84 7.30 19.50 -0.91
CA GLY A 84 8.43 20.03 -1.67
C GLY A 84 9.42 18.98 -2.16
N GLY A 85 9.13 17.68 -1.97
CA GLY A 85 9.92 16.58 -2.51
C GLY A 85 9.57 16.25 -3.97
N TYR A 86 10.29 15.29 -4.53
CA TYR A 86 9.97 14.71 -5.84
C TYR A 86 9.68 13.22 -5.68
N PRO A 87 8.48 12.74 -6.03
CA PRO A 87 8.07 11.35 -5.87
C PRO A 87 8.70 10.47 -6.96
N VAL A 88 10.04 10.40 -6.98
CA VAL A 88 10.78 9.46 -7.81
C VAL A 88 10.41 8.05 -7.38
N MET A 89 9.94 7.21 -8.31
CA MET A 89 9.55 5.82 -8.04
C MET A 89 10.78 5.00 -7.61
N GLY A 90 11.05 5.01 -6.31
CA GLY A 90 12.24 4.43 -5.71
C GLY A 90 12.51 4.96 -4.30
N GLY A 91 13.51 4.38 -3.65
CA GLY A 91 14.05 4.83 -2.37
C GLY A 91 15.49 5.31 -2.54
N ARG A 92 16.45 4.54 -2.00
CA ARG A 92 17.88 4.76 -2.27
C ARG A 92 18.27 4.49 -3.72
N THR A 93 17.53 3.59 -4.39
CA THR A 93 17.67 3.23 -5.80
C THR A 93 16.30 3.28 -6.46
N TYR A 94 16.27 3.37 -7.79
CA TYR A 94 15.03 3.24 -8.55
C TYR A 94 14.33 1.92 -8.22
N TRP A 95 13.00 2.00 -8.14
CA TRP A 95 12.17 0.81 -8.09
C TRP A 95 12.40 -0.01 -9.36
N ASN A 96 12.38 -1.34 -9.23
CA ASN A 96 12.45 -2.23 -10.37
C ASN A 96 11.59 -3.46 -10.12
N GLY A 97 11.23 -4.14 -11.21
CA GLY A 97 10.27 -5.25 -11.19
C GLY A 97 10.68 -6.46 -10.36
N SER A 98 11.93 -6.55 -9.86
CA SER A 98 12.34 -7.66 -8.97
C SER A 98 11.77 -7.57 -7.55
N PHE A 99 11.18 -6.44 -7.16
CA PHE A 99 10.60 -6.27 -5.83
C PHE A 99 9.23 -6.91 -5.66
N ALA A 100 8.48 -7.13 -6.74
CA ALA A 100 7.18 -7.81 -6.66
C ALA A 100 7.34 -9.30 -6.27
N ASP A 101 6.38 -9.85 -5.54
CA ASP A 101 6.38 -11.29 -5.23
C ASP A 101 5.79 -12.10 -6.38
N TYR A 102 6.63 -12.90 -7.03
CA TYR A 102 6.25 -13.79 -8.14
C TYR A 102 5.89 -15.22 -7.71
N THR A 103 5.53 -15.43 -6.45
CA THR A 103 5.09 -16.74 -5.94
C THR A 103 3.79 -17.17 -6.61
N LEU A 104 3.78 -18.40 -7.14
CA LEU A 104 2.65 -18.91 -7.93
C LEU A 104 1.56 -19.63 -7.12
N SER A 105 1.89 -20.10 -5.91
CA SER A 105 0.96 -20.87 -5.08
C SER A 105 0.09 -19.93 -4.25
N PRO A 106 -1.26 -19.98 -4.38
CA PRO A 106 -2.17 -19.13 -3.62
C PRO A 106 -1.97 -19.14 -2.12
N GLU A 107 -1.87 -20.32 -1.52
CA GLU A 107 -1.61 -20.47 -0.08
C GLU A 107 -0.32 -19.76 0.35
N LYS A 108 0.73 -19.85 -0.47
CA LYS A 108 2.03 -19.28 -0.15
C LYS A 108 2.08 -17.77 -0.36
N PHE A 109 1.50 -17.26 -1.46
CA PHE A 109 1.52 -15.82 -1.71
C PHE A 109 0.59 -15.10 -0.73
N LEU A 110 -0.60 -15.62 -0.43
CA LEU A 110 -1.51 -15.00 0.54
C LEU A 110 -0.90 -14.91 1.94
N ALA A 111 -0.17 -15.96 2.37
CA ALA A 111 0.55 -15.92 3.64
C ALA A 111 1.66 -14.84 3.66
N ARG A 112 2.29 -14.57 2.50
CA ARG A 112 3.30 -13.52 2.37
C ARG A 112 2.70 -12.14 2.26
N ASP A 113 1.56 -12.01 1.59
CA ASP A 113 0.81 -10.75 1.49
C ASP A 113 0.37 -10.31 2.90
N ILE A 114 -0.18 -11.22 3.71
CA ILE A 114 -0.50 -10.92 5.13
C ILE A 114 0.74 -10.39 5.86
N HIS A 115 1.90 -11.02 5.66
CA HIS A 115 3.14 -10.55 6.29
C HIS A 115 3.63 -9.21 5.74
N ALA A 116 3.41 -8.96 4.44
CA ALA A 116 3.74 -7.69 3.80
C ALA A 116 2.88 -6.56 4.37
N GLU A 117 1.58 -6.78 4.56
CA GLU A 117 0.69 -5.80 5.19
C GLU A 117 1.02 -5.56 6.67
N GLU A 118 1.32 -6.61 7.42
CA GLU A 118 1.81 -6.47 8.80
C GLU A 118 3.12 -5.65 8.85
N ALA A 119 4.01 -5.84 7.88
CA ALA A 119 5.24 -5.08 7.76
C ALA A 119 5.01 -3.62 7.33
N ALA A 120 4.03 -3.38 6.45
CA ALA A 120 3.62 -2.05 5.99
C ALA A 120 3.04 -1.23 7.16
N ILE A 121 2.14 -1.80 7.97
CA ILE A 121 1.62 -1.16 9.18
C ILE A 121 2.77 -0.75 10.10
N LEU A 122 3.70 -1.66 10.39
CA LEU A 122 4.85 -1.35 11.24
C LEU A 122 5.77 -0.28 10.63
N ALA A 123 5.88 -0.20 9.30
CA ALA A 123 6.61 0.86 8.62
C ALA A 123 5.90 2.21 8.78
N TYR A 124 4.59 2.23 8.55
CA TYR A 124 3.76 3.41 8.71
C TYR A 124 3.76 3.94 10.15
N GLU A 125 3.63 3.09 11.16
CA GLU A 125 3.71 3.49 12.57
C GLU A 125 5.06 4.16 12.88
N ARG A 126 6.17 3.61 12.37
CA ARG A 126 7.50 4.24 12.51
C ARG A 126 7.57 5.58 11.78
N THR A 127 6.99 5.68 10.60
CA THR A 127 6.90 6.92 9.83
C THR A 127 6.11 7.99 10.60
N VAL A 128 4.94 7.66 11.14
CA VAL A 128 4.10 8.55 11.96
C VAL A 128 4.86 9.11 13.17
N LEU A 129 5.63 8.27 13.87
CA LEU A 129 6.43 8.69 15.01
C LEU A 129 7.55 9.69 14.64
N ALA A 130 8.02 9.67 13.40
CA ALA A 130 9.10 10.53 12.90
C ALA A 130 8.59 11.81 12.21
N LEU A 131 7.34 11.81 11.74
CA LEU A 131 6.72 12.94 11.03
C LEU A 131 6.49 14.15 11.94
N ARG A 132 6.62 15.35 11.36
CA ARG A 132 6.35 16.63 12.03
C ARG A 132 4.99 17.21 11.64
N THR A 133 4.59 17.01 10.40
CA THR A 133 3.37 17.57 9.81
C THR A 133 2.16 16.75 10.21
N GLU A 134 1.28 17.34 11.02
CA GLU A 134 0.15 16.62 11.62
C GLU A 134 -0.84 16.07 10.58
N SER A 135 -1.18 16.86 9.55
CA SER A 135 -2.06 16.40 8.47
C SER A 135 -1.50 15.19 7.71
N VAL A 136 -0.16 15.04 7.66
CA VAL A 136 0.48 13.88 7.05
C VAL A 136 0.34 12.67 7.95
N LYS A 137 0.49 12.81 9.27
CA LYS A 137 0.25 11.71 10.22
C LYS A 137 -1.16 11.17 10.10
N LEU A 138 -2.16 12.07 10.07
CA LEU A 138 -3.56 11.68 9.92
C LEU A 138 -3.82 10.92 8.61
N LEU A 139 -3.14 11.30 7.53
CA LEU A 139 -3.21 10.56 6.27
C LEU A 139 -2.65 9.14 6.41
N ILE A 140 -1.47 9.00 7.02
CA ILE A 140 -0.83 7.69 7.22
C ILE A 140 -1.65 6.81 8.17
N GLU A 141 -2.12 7.36 9.29
CA GLU A 141 -3.01 6.65 10.23
C GLU A 141 -4.29 6.18 9.55
N ARG A 142 -4.81 6.96 8.58
CA ARG A 142 -5.93 6.51 7.77
C ARG A 142 -5.55 5.34 6.86
N ILE A 143 -4.40 5.39 6.18
CA ILE A 143 -3.91 4.27 5.33
C ILE A 143 -3.77 2.99 6.16
N ILE A 144 -3.25 3.06 7.39
CA ILE A 144 -3.13 1.90 8.30
C ILE A 144 -4.48 1.17 8.48
N LEU A 145 -5.61 1.89 8.54
CA LEU A 145 -6.93 1.25 8.66
C LEU A 145 -7.32 0.43 7.42
N ASP A 146 -6.81 0.79 6.24
CA ASP A 146 -7.00 -0.02 5.03
C ASP A 146 -6.11 -1.27 5.10
N GLU A 147 -4.87 -1.17 5.57
CA GLU A 147 -3.98 -2.34 5.71
C GLU A 147 -4.49 -3.36 6.74
N GLU A 148 -5.08 -2.89 7.84
CA GLU A 148 -5.76 -3.76 8.81
C GLU A 148 -6.93 -4.52 8.17
N LEU A 149 -7.67 -3.86 7.28
CA LEU A 149 -8.75 -4.48 6.51
C LEU A 149 -8.19 -5.46 5.48
N HIS A 150 -7.11 -5.12 4.77
CA HIS A 150 -6.44 -6.01 3.83
C HIS A 150 -6.00 -7.30 4.52
N ILE A 151 -5.35 -7.23 5.69
CA ILE A 151 -4.96 -8.41 6.49
C ILE A 151 -6.18 -9.29 6.80
N LYS A 152 -7.29 -8.69 7.20
CA LYS A 152 -8.52 -9.45 7.49
C LYS A 152 -9.04 -10.16 6.25
N LEU A 153 -9.12 -9.46 5.12
CA LEU A 153 -9.59 -10.02 3.85
C LEU A 153 -8.68 -11.13 3.34
N LEU A 154 -7.36 -10.97 3.43
CA LEU A 154 -6.38 -11.99 3.05
C LEU A 154 -6.48 -13.23 3.95
N ARG A 155 -6.76 -13.06 5.25
CA ARG A 155 -7.02 -14.17 6.19
C ARG A 155 -8.32 -14.90 5.89
N ASP A 156 -9.35 -14.20 5.41
CA ASP A 156 -10.60 -14.83 4.98
C ASP A 156 -10.37 -15.60 3.66
N LEU A 157 -9.62 -15.02 2.72
CA LEU A 157 -9.23 -15.67 1.46
C LEU A 157 -8.42 -16.94 1.71
N ILE A 158 -7.37 -16.90 2.54
CA ILE A 158 -6.54 -18.07 2.82
C ILE A 158 -7.34 -19.21 3.48
N ALA A 159 -8.32 -18.89 4.32
CA ALA A 159 -9.20 -19.88 4.96
C ALA A 159 -10.21 -20.51 3.97
N SER A 160 -10.47 -19.85 2.85
CA SER A 160 -11.40 -20.29 1.79
C SER A 160 -10.73 -21.02 0.63
N LEU A 161 -9.40 -21.21 0.65
CA LEU A 161 -8.63 -21.81 -0.46
C LEU A 161 -8.90 -23.30 -0.68
#